data_AF-A0A0R3T6J9-F1
#
_entry.id   AF-A0A0R3T6J9-F1
#
_cell.length_a   1.000
_cell.length_b   1.000
_cell.length_c   1.000
_cell.angle_alpha   90.00
_cell.angle_beta   90.00
_cell.angle_gamma   90.00
#
_symmetry.space_group_name_H-M   'P 1'
#
loop_
_entity.id
_entity.type
_entity.pdbx_description
1 polymer ?
#
loop_
_entity_poly.entity_id
_entity_poly.type
_entity_poly.pdbx_seq_one_letter_code
_entity_poly.pdbx_strand_id
1 'polypeptide(L)'
;MECEGCFTLNRDSNSNNCQDKNIAKCIRMAEIRSEIPPPPKAFSPLYNPRESDIKCELCSKPAHLQCSVCKVTYYCSINHQKVDWVGIHDQICTLLQWIRQPSTVTCPEEERRKKMEEIQSARMKMVELARTTAMRLLFNGNYETALSAALQCLKFSSELYGTSSAELVIPYLLIAEAYIGLKQLEESESYLAQAQWIMFKTEHECSDAIRSAVQRKLGLLLAAKGEYSLALECLAQDVYYSSCAFGASHIRTAGGYFQMAEVYYSLYQCEKEPPNEENTAAACPRGMINPSATQQIPGFDSCRPMPPALPIKKHDSCEDISLSSSSPLFLSHIYKKPSVLKKPAKKDRVADDLYSRVVHIWANHLFLIISTKYRIPSVPAECGPEFDELKPVEEKELDPTDAAEAKKVLTAINKYRAHRATWDRVEFNNSTAGRPDPRARLLLALSMLFWLIDEQLKARQYYDDAVVAVAKAEKSTKLQLELDFLKALFEQQPPKIKP
;
A
#
# COMPACT_ATOMS: atom_id res chain seq x y z
N MET A 1 -13.66 -59.99 10.34
CA MET A 1 -12.95 -59.81 11.62
C MET A 1 -13.41 -58.49 12.17
N GLU A 2 -14.48 -58.57 12.96
CA GLU A 2 -15.05 -57.49 13.76
C GLU A 2 -14.23 -57.30 15.04
N CYS A 3 -14.25 -56.09 15.59
CA CYS A 3 -14.23 -55.71 17.01
C CYS A 3 -14.09 -54.18 17.02
N GLU A 4 -15.18 -53.40 17.14
CA GLU A 4 -15.88 -53.03 18.37
C GLU A 4 -15.02 -52.23 19.37
N GLY A 5 -15.62 -51.15 19.88
CA GLY A 5 -14.92 -50.05 20.53
C GLY A 5 -14.68 -50.25 22.03
N CYS A 6 -13.95 -49.30 22.61
CA CYS A 6 -14.18 -48.94 24.00
C CYS A 6 -13.81 -47.48 24.24
N PHE A 7 -14.83 -46.73 24.68
CA PHE A 7 -14.69 -45.48 25.41
C PHE A 7 -13.86 -45.72 26.68
N THR A 8 -12.84 -44.92 26.91
CA THR A 8 -12.36 -44.65 28.28
C THR A 8 -12.12 -43.16 28.43
N LEU A 9 -13.05 -42.52 29.15
CA LEU A 9 -12.82 -41.27 29.86
C LEU A 9 -11.67 -41.48 30.84
N ASN A 10 -10.65 -40.64 30.79
CA ASN A 10 -9.90 -40.32 32.01
C ASN A 10 -9.71 -38.81 32.09
N ARG A 11 -10.50 -38.24 33.01
CA ARG A 11 -10.19 -37.03 33.75
C ARG A 11 -8.85 -37.28 34.45
N ASP A 12 -7.88 -36.42 34.19
CA ASP A 12 -6.98 -35.96 35.25
C ASP A 12 -6.64 -34.49 35.03
N SER A 13 -6.60 -33.81 36.16
CA SER A 13 -6.68 -32.37 36.33
C SER A 13 -5.30 -31.83 36.69
N ASN A 14 -5.08 -30.55 36.35
CA ASN A 14 -3.97 -29.70 36.79
C ASN A 14 -2.59 -29.98 36.19
N SER A 15 -2.13 -29.05 35.34
CA SER A 15 -1.17 -28.01 35.76
C SER A 15 -0.39 -27.48 34.55
N ASN A 16 -0.77 -26.28 34.11
CA ASN A 16 0.13 -25.18 33.72
C ASN A 16 1.47 -25.55 33.06
N ASN A 17 1.49 -25.68 31.74
CA ASN A 17 2.55 -25.13 30.88
C ASN A 17 2.31 -25.59 29.44
N CYS A 18 1.89 -24.69 28.55
CA CYS A 18 2.22 -24.65 27.11
C CYS A 18 1.19 -23.85 26.30
N GLN A 19 1.05 -22.54 26.54
CA GLN A 19 0.39 -21.67 25.55
C GLN A 19 1.16 -20.38 25.21
N ASP A 20 2.23 -20.02 25.94
CA ASP A 20 2.94 -18.76 25.73
C ASP A 20 4.00 -18.72 24.60
N LYS A 21 4.20 -19.81 23.84
CA LYS A 21 5.33 -19.87 22.87
C LYS A 21 4.98 -19.71 21.39
N ASN A 22 3.73 -19.48 21.01
CA ASN A 22 3.34 -19.49 19.59
C ASN A 22 2.92 -18.15 18.96
N ILE A 23 2.71 -17.07 19.73
CA ILE A 23 2.28 -15.80 19.13
C ILE A 23 3.48 -15.02 18.55
N ALA A 24 4.64 -15.05 19.23
CA ALA A 24 5.84 -14.36 18.75
C ALA A 24 6.58 -15.12 17.62
N LYS A 25 6.41 -16.45 17.53
CA LYS A 25 7.12 -17.29 16.56
C LYS A 25 6.47 -17.30 15.17
N CYS A 26 5.19 -16.93 15.06
CA CYS A 26 4.50 -16.83 13.77
C CYS A 26 4.88 -15.57 12.96
N ILE A 27 5.66 -14.63 13.52
CA ILE A 27 6.00 -13.36 12.86
C ILE A 27 7.37 -13.42 12.15
N ARG A 28 8.20 -14.44 12.44
CA ARG A 28 9.48 -14.67 11.74
C ARG A 28 9.43 -15.98 10.95
N MET A 29 8.76 -15.98 9.81
CA MET A 29 9.03 -16.95 8.75
C MET A 29 9.19 -16.22 7.43
N ALA A 30 10.39 -16.35 6.86
CA ALA A 30 10.64 -15.99 5.47
C ALA A 30 9.68 -16.77 4.56
N GLU A 31 8.78 -16.02 3.92
CA GLU A 31 8.24 -16.17 2.56
C GLU A 31 8.25 -17.57 1.91
N ILE A 32 7.61 -18.55 2.52
CA ILE A 32 7.05 -19.69 1.77
C ILE A 32 5.55 -19.70 2.04
N ARG A 33 4.82 -18.90 1.27
CA ARG A 33 3.36 -18.87 1.30
C ARG A 33 2.83 -19.99 0.41
N SER A 34 1.86 -20.76 0.91
CA SER A 34 1.14 -21.70 0.06
C SER A 34 0.18 -20.91 -0.82
N GLU A 35 0.54 -20.72 -2.10
CA GLU A 35 -0.35 -20.06 -3.08
C GLU A 35 -1.62 -20.88 -3.37
N ILE A 36 -1.60 -22.16 -3.01
CA ILE A 36 -2.71 -23.08 -3.24
C ILE A 36 -3.61 -23.08 -1.99
N PRO A 37 -4.89 -22.69 -2.12
CA PRO A 37 -5.85 -22.78 -1.02
C PRO A 37 -6.19 -24.24 -0.71
N PRO A 38 -6.54 -24.56 0.55
CA PRO A 38 -6.99 -25.89 0.91
C PRO A 38 -8.34 -26.18 0.22
N PRO A 39 -8.66 -27.45 -0.10
CA PRO A 39 -9.89 -27.79 -0.79
C PRO A 39 -11.11 -27.30 0.03
N PRO A 40 -12.05 -26.58 -0.60
CA PRO A 40 -13.23 -26.09 0.09
C PRO A 40 -14.17 -27.23 0.48
N LYS A 41 -14.87 -27.07 1.60
CA LYS A 41 -15.98 -27.95 1.97
C LYS A 41 -17.27 -27.37 1.44
N ALA A 42 -18.09 -28.21 0.80
CA ALA A 42 -19.43 -27.82 0.38
C ALA A 42 -20.26 -27.44 1.62
N PHE A 43 -20.96 -26.31 1.52
CA PHE A 43 -21.83 -25.79 2.56
C PHE A 43 -23.19 -25.48 1.93
N SER A 44 -24.27 -25.99 2.52
CA SER A 44 -25.62 -25.67 2.06
C SER A 44 -26.20 -24.51 2.88
N PRO A 45 -26.66 -23.41 2.25
CA PRO A 45 -27.34 -22.31 2.93
C PRO A 45 -28.57 -22.74 3.75
N LEU A 46 -29.12 -23.93 3.48
CA LEU A 46 -30.24 -24.51 4.22
C LEU A 46 -29.88 -24.92 5.66
N TYR A 47 -28.58 -25.03 5.99
CA TYR A 47 -28.11 -25.28 7.35
C TYR A 47 -28.01 -24.01 8.20
N ASN A 48 -28.38 -22.85 7.67
CA ASN A 48 -28.38 -21.61 8.44
C ASN A 48 -29.42 -21.69 9.58
N PRO A 49 -29.04 -21.33 10.82
CA PRO A 49 -30.01 -21.01 11.85
C PRO A 49 -31.05 -20.02 11.31
N ARG A 50 -32.32 -20.17 11.73
CA ARG A 50 -33.37 -19.23 11.32
C ARG A 50 -32.88 -17.80 11.66
N GLU A 51 -32.85 -16.93 10.64
CA GLU A 51 -32.45 -15.51 10.68
C GLU A 51 -30.96 -15.16 10.43
N SER A 52 -30.03 -16.11 10.24
CA SER A 52 -28.64 -15.77 9.91
C SER A 52 -28.26 -16.20 8.48
N ASP A 53 -28.25 -15.25 7.53
CA ASP A 53 -27.72 -15.51 6.19
C ASP A 53 -26.19 -15.54 6.22
N ILE A 54 -25.60 -16.74 6.16
CA ILE A 54 -24.15 -16.89 5.95
C ILE A 54 -23.79 -16.42 4.53
N LYS A 55 -23.01 -15.34 4.49
CA LYS A 55 -22.61 -14.64 3.27
C LYS A 55 -21.13 -14.84 2.97
N CYS A 56 -20.78 -14.70 1.71
CA CYS A 56 -19.41 -14.74 1.24
C CYS A 56 -18.60 -13.58 1.85
N GLU A 57 -17.40 -13.90 2.34
CA GLU A 57 -16.49 -12.95 2.98
C GLU A 57 -16.01 -11.82 2.06
N LEU A 58 -16.06 -11.99 0.74
CA LEU A 58 -15.63 -10.95 -0.22
C LEU A 58 -16.78 -10.13 -0.83
N CYS A 59 -17.87 -10.78 -1.26
CA CYS A 59 -18.91 -10.12 -2.05
C CYS A 59 -20.28 -10.04 -1.35
N SER A 60 -20.40 -10.57 -0.13
CA SER A 60 -21.66 -10.61 0.63
C SER A 60 -22.84 -11.36 -0.03
N LYS A 61 -22.62 -12.07 -1.14
CA LYS A 61 -23.59 -13.00 -1.76
C LYS A 61 -23.73 -14.27 -0.90
N PRO A 62 -24.82 -15.05 -1.02
CA PRO A 62 -24.96 -16.31 -0.30
C PRO A 62 -23.75 -17.22 -0.53
N ALA A 63 -23.24 -17.83 0.55
CA ALA A 63 -22.08 -18.70 0.47
C ALA A 63 -22.46 -20.18 0.28
N HIS A 64 -21.64 -20.90 -0.48
CA HIS A 64 -21.81 -22.33 -0.78
C HIS A 64 -20.59 -23.17 -0.42
N LEU A 65 -19.51 -22.52 0.01
CA LEU A 65 -18.23 -23.13 0.32
C LEU A 65 -17.76 -22.64 1.69
N GLN A 66 -17.10 -23.51 2.43
CA GLN A 66 -16.51 -23.22 3.74
C GLN A 66 -15.02 -23.55 3.71
N CYS A 67 -14.19 -22.70 4.34
CA CYS A 67 -12.78 -23.00 4.52
C CYS A 67 -12.60 -24.27 5.36
N SER A 68 -11.82 -25.23 4.86
CA SER A 68 -11.63 -26.53 5.52
C SER A 68 -10.74 -26.45 6.77
N VAL A 69 -9.91 -25.41 6.89
CA VAL A 69 -8.98 -25.18 8.00
C VAL A 69 -9.68 -24.48 9.16
N CYS A 70 -10.06 -23.21 9.01
CA CYS A 70 -10.65 -22.44 10.11
C CYS A 70 -12.12 -22.76 10.36
N LYS A 71 -12.86 -23.25 9.35
CA LYS A 71 -14.31 -23.54 9.38
C LYS A 71 -15.20 -22.33 9.74
N VAL A 72 -14.65 -21.12 9.81
CA VAL A 72 -15.38 -19.90 10.19
C VAL A 72 -15.52 -18.90 9.05
N THR A 73 -14.88 -19.13 7.90
CA THR A 73 -15.01 -18.30 6.69
C THR A 73 -15.70 -19.05 5.58
N TYR A 74 -16.49 -18.30 4.81
CA TYR A 74 -17.39 -18.84 3.80
C TYR A 74 -17.28 -18.07 2.48
N TYR A 75 -17.45 -18.79 1.37
CA TYR A 75 -17.27 -18.26 0.01
C TYR A 75 -18.42 -18.70 -0.90
N CYS A 76 -18.73 -17.89 -1.92
CA CYS A 76 -19.70 -18.27 -2.96
C CYS A 76 -19.06 -19.09 -4.09
N SER A 77 -17.75 -18.97 -4.32
CA SER A 77 -17.02 -19.65 -5.40
C SER A 77 -15.58 -19.98 -4.99
N ILE A 78 -14.98 -20.96 -5.69
CA ILE A 78 -13.58 -21.35 -5.49
C ILE A 78 -12.65 -20.17 -5.82
N ASN A 79 -13.02 -19.34 -6.79
CA ASN A 79 -12.26 -18.15 -7.14
C ASN A 79 -12.17 -17.17 -5.97
N HIS A 80 -13.27 -16.91 -5.28
CA HIS A 80 -13.27 -16.03 -4.11
C HIS A 80 -12.43 -16.59 -2.96
N GLN A 81 -12.45 -17.91 -2.76
CA GLN A 81 -11.55 -18.55 -1.79
C GLN A 81 -10.08 -18.35 -2.19
N LYS A 82 -9.73 -18.53 -3.47
CA LYS A 82 -8.35 -18.37 -3.95
C LYS A 82 -7.85 -16.93 -3.78
N VAL A 83 -8.66 -15.95 -4.18
CA VAL A 83 -8.29 -14.52 -4.08
C VAL A 83 -8.17 -14.07 -2.62
N ASP A 84 -9.04 -14.56 -1.73
CA ASP A 84 -8.92 -14.31 -0.29
C ASP A 84 -7.69 -14.99 0.32
N TRP A 85 -7.41 -16.23 -0.08
CA TRP A 85 -6.25 -17.00 0.37
C TRP A 85 -4.92 -16.35 0.03
N VAL A 86 -4.72 -15.98 -1.24
CA VAL A 86 -3.50 -15.29 -1.69
C VAL A 86 -3.42 -13.87 -1.12
N GLY A 87 -4.57 -13.21 -0.93
CA GLY A 87 -4.63 -11.86 -0.37
C GLY A 87 -4.18 -11.81 1.09
N ILE A 88 -4.86 -12.55 1.97
CA ILE A 88 -4.64 -12.46 3.42
C ILE A 88 -5.01 -13.72 4.21
N HIS A 89 -5.95 -14.54 3.71
CA HIS A 89 -6.53 -15.60 4.53
C HIS A 89 -5.51 -16.62 5.00
N ASP A 90 -4.45 -16.89 4.22
CA ASP A 90 -3.34 -17.76 4.62
C ASP A 90 -2.72 -17.37 5.98
N GLN A 91 -2.58 -16.06 6.23
CA GLN A 91 -1.98 -15.50 7.44
C GLN A 91 -2.98 -15.39 8.59
N ILE A 92 -4.27 -15.15 8.29
CA ILE A 92 -5.29 -14.92 9.33
C ILE A 92 -6.14 -16.16 9.65
N CYS A 93 -6.04 -17.24 8.88
CA CYS A 93 -6.92 -18.42 8.97
C CYS A 93 -7.02 -18.97 10.40
N THR A 94 -5.88 -19.30 11.01
CA THR A 94 -5.80 -19.86 12.37
C THR A 94 -6.22 -18.83 13.43
N LEU A 95 -5.89 -17.56 13.21
CA LEU A 95 -6.23 -16.49 14.14
C LEU A 95 -7.74 -16.24 14.17
N LEU A 96 -8.40 -16.28 13.01
CA LEU A 96 -9.86 -16.21 12.88
C LEU A 96 -10.57 -17.35 13.59
N GLN A 97 -10.02 -18.56 13.50
CA GLN A 97 -10.56 -19.72 14.20
C GLN A 97 -10.59 -19.49 15.72
N TRP A 98 -9.54 -18.89 16.29
CA TRP A 98 -9.47 -18.61 17.73
C TRP A 98 -10.36 -17.42 18.14
N ILE A 99 -10.32 -16.31 17.40
CA ILE A 99 -11.12 -15.10 17.72
C ILE A 99 -12.63 -15.37 17.69
N ARG A 100 -13.09 -16.21 16.76
CA ARG A 100 -14.53 -16.49 16.56
C ARG A 100 -15.05 -17.65 17.42
N GLN A 101 -14.24 -18.24 18.31
CA GLN A 101 -14.71 -19.28 19.21
C GLN A 101 -15.71 -18.74 20.24
N PRO A 102 -16.87 -19.41 20.44
CA PRO A 102 -17.84 -19.01 21.45
C PRO A 102 -17.23 -19.10 22.85
N SER A 103 -17.41 -18.04 23.65
CA SER A 103 -16.96 -18.06 25.05
C SER A 103 -17.87 -18.94 25.90
N THR A 104 -17.29 -19.82 26.71
CA THR A 104 -18.03 -20.67 27.66
C THR A 104 -18.41 -19.84 28.88
N VAL A 105 -19.70 -19.76 29.18
CA VAL A 105 -20.26 -18.95 30.29
C VAL A 105 -19.77 -19.42 31.68
N THR A 106 -19.28 -20.65 31.77
CA THR A 106 -18.84 -21.31 33.01
C THR A 106 -17.50 -20.85 33.58
N CYS A 107 -16.72 -20.01 32.88
CA CYS A 107 -15.44 -19.51 33.40
C CYS A 107 -15.61 -18.31 34.36
N PRO A 108 -14.71 -18.15 35.35
CA PRO A 108 -14.64 -16.98 36.22
C PRO A 108 -14.59 -15.65 35.45
N GLU A 109 -15.12 -14.58 36.06
CA GLU A 109 -15.21 -13.26 35.43
C GLU A 109 -13.86 -12.65 35.04
N GLU A 110 -12.86 -12.81 35.92
CA GLU A 110 -11.51 -12.31 35.69
C GLU A 110 -10.86 -12.91 34.45
N GLU A 111 -11.00 -14.23 34.27
CA GLU A 111 -10.46 -14.95 33.11
C GLU A 111 -11.17 -14.54 31.81
N ARG A 112 -12.48 -14.27 31.90
CA ARG A 112 -13.27 -13.75 30.78
C ARG A 112 -12.80 -12.36 30.35
N ARG A 113 -12.50 -11.47 31.32
CA ARG A 113 -11.98 -10.12 31.03
C ARG A 113 -10.62 -10.20 30.35
N LYS A 114 -9.68 -10.99 30.90
CA LYS A 114 -8.35 -11.20 30.28
C LYS A 114 -8.47 -11.75 28.86
N LYS A 115 -9.31 -12.76 28.66
CA LYS A 115 -9.56 -13.32 27.32
C LYS A 115 -10.15 -12.27 26.36
N MET A 116 -11.04 -11.41 26.84
CA MET A 116 -11.63 -10.34 26.02
C MET A 116 -10.56 -9.30 25.62
N GLU A 117 -9.68 -8.93 26.53
CA GLU A 117 -8.53 -8.03 26.26
C GLU A 117 -7.56 -8.66 25.25
N GLU A 118 -7.24 -9.95 25.38
CA GLU A 118 -6.40 -10.68 24.43
C GLU A 118 -7.05 -10.74 23.04
N ILE A 119 -8.35 -11.02 22.95
CA ILE A 119 -9.10 -11.02 21.70
C ILE A 119 -9.11 -9.63 21.08
N GLN A 120 -9.29 -8.57 21.87
CA GLN A 120 -9.24 -7.19 21.39
C GLN A 120 -7.84 -6.83 20.87
N SER A 121 -6.78 -7.21 21.58
CA SER A 121 -5.39 -7.06 21.15
C SER A 121 -5.12 -7.80 19.83
N ALA A 122 -5.62 -9.02 19.69
CA ALA A 122 -5.50 -9.79 18.45
C ALA A 122 -6.27 -9.17 17.28
N ARG A 123 -7.45 -8.60 17.53
CA ARG A 123 -8.23 -7.85 16.52
C ARG A 123 -7.48 -6.61 16.03
N MET A 124 -6.86 -5.84 16.94
CA MET A 124 -6.02 -4.69 16.56
C MET A 124 -4.85 -5.13 15.66
N LYS A 125 -4.14 -6.20 16.04
CA LYS A 125 -3.05 -6.77 15.23
C LYS A 125 -3.54 -7.27 13.87
N MET A 126 -4.75 -7.81 13.79
CA MET A 126 -5.36 -8.31 12.56
C MET A 126 -5.69 -7.17 11.59
N VAL A 127 -6.24 -6.06 12.08
CA VAL A 127 -6.46 -4.84 11.27
C VAL A 127 -5.13 -4.35 10.70
N GLU A 128 -4.10 -4.25 11.54
CA GLU A 128 -2.78 -3.78 11.13
C GLU A 128 -2.11 -4.70 10.08
N LEU A 129 -2.21 -6.01 10.28
CA LEU A 129 -1.73 -7.01 9.30
C LEU A 129 -2.48 -6.90 7.97
N ALA A 130 -3.79 -6.70 8.01
CA ALA A 130 -4.60 -6.54 6.80
C ALA A 130 -4.25 -5.26 6.04
N ARG A 131 -4.09 -4.17 6.77
CA ARG A 131 -3.70 -2.86 6.23
C ARG A 131 -2.34 -2.92 5.53
N THR A 132 -1.31 -3.41 6.21
CA THR A 132 0.05 -3.52 5.66
C THR A 132 0.12 -4.51 4.49
N THR A 133 -0.59 -5.63 4.57
CA THR A 133 -0.66 -6.61 3.47
C THR A 133 -1.34 -6.02 2.24
N ALA A 134 -2.47 -5.32 2.40
CA ALA A 134 -3.14 -4.63 1.30
C ALA A 134 -2.22 -3.58 0.65
N MET A 135 -1.57 -2.73 1.43
CA MET A 135 -0.62 -1.72 0.91
C MET A 135 0.51 -2.36 0.11
N ARG A 136 1.15 -3.41 0.64
CA ARG A 136 2.20 -4.15 -0.05
C ARG A 136 1.72 -4.72 -1.39
N LEU A 137 0.53 -5.31 -1.43
CA LEU A 137 -0.05 -5.86 -2.67
C LEU A 137 -0.37 -4.76 -3.69
N LEU A 138 -0.87 -3.59 -3.25
CA LEU A 138 -1.10 -2.42 -4.11
C LEU A 138 0.20 -1.90 -4.72
N PHE A 139 1.30 -1.89 -3.96
CA PHE A 139 2.60 -1.48 -4.47
C PHE A 139 3.21 -2.48 -5.44
N ASN A 140 2.94 -3.77 -5.26
CA ASN A 140 3.34 -4.82 -6.20
C ASN A 140 2.49 -4.86 -7.48
N GLY A 141 1.36 -4.13 -7.53
CA GLY A 141 0.46 -4.09 -8.69
C GLY A 141 -0.57 -5.22 -8.73
N ASN A 142 -0.69 -6.02 -7.67
CA ASN A 142 -1.65 -7.12 -7.59
C ASN A 142 -2.99 -6.62 -7.04
N TYR A 143 -3.73 -5.86 -7.87
CA TYR A 143 -4.91 -5.12 -7.42
C TYR A 143 -6.08 -6.00 -6.96
N GLU A 144 -6.33 -7.15 -7.60
CA GLU A 144 -7.42 -8.06 -7.21
C GLU A 144 -7.21 -8.66 -5.81
N THR A 145 -6.01 -9.14 -5.52
CA THR A 145 -5.65 -9.67 -4.18
C THR A 145 -5.50 -8.56 -3.15
N ALA A 146 -5.11 -7.36 -3.58
CA ALA A 146 -5.09 -6.21 -2.69
C ALA A 146 -6.51 -5.81 -2.25
N LEU A 147 -7.47 -5.89 -3.18
CA LEU A 147 -8.87 -5.60 -2.91
C LEU A 147 -9.44 -6.54 -1.84
N SER A 148 -9.16 -7.85 -1.91
CA SER A 148 -9.62 -8.80 -0.88
C SER A 148 -9.03 -8.48 0.49
N ALA A 149 -7.72 -8.20 0.57
CA ALA A 149 -7.07 -7.80 1.81
C ALA A 149 -7.63 -6.47 2.38
N ALA A 150 -7.92 -5.49 1.51
CA ALA A 150 -8.49 -4.20 1.90
C ALA A 150 -9.94 -4.33 2.39
N LEU A 151 -10.76 -5.19 1.76
CA LEU A 151 -12.12 -5.50 2.21
C LEU A 151 -12.11 -6.19 3.59
N GLN A 152 -11.18 -7.11 3.83
CA GLN A 152 -11.00 -7.71 5.16
C GLN A 152 -10.56 -6.67 6.19
N CYS A 153 -9.64 -5.76 5.82
CA CYS A 153 -9.23 -4.64 6.67
C CYS A 153 -10.45 -3.79 7.08
N LEU A 154 -11.30 -3.39 6.13
CA LEU A 154 -12.51 -2.63 6.41
C LEU A 154 -13.46 -3.38 7.36
N LYS A 155 -13.65 -4.69 7.11
CA LYS A 155 -14.50 -5.53 7.96
C LYS A 155 -13.99 -5.56 9.40
N PHE A 156 -12.73 -5.90 9.61
CA PHE A 156 -12.16 -5.96 10.96
C PHE A 156 -12.16 -4.59 11.66
N SER A 157 -11.87 -3.50 10.93
CA SER A 157 -11.95 -2.15 11.49
C SER A 157 -13.38 -1.79 11.88
N SER A 158 -14.39 -2.16 11.07
CA SER A 158 -15.79 -1.89 11.40
C SER A 158 -16.28 -2.66 12.63
N GLU A 159 -15.81 -3.91 12.81
CA GLU A 159 -16.11 -4.74 13.98
C GLU A 159 -15.42 -4.23 15.25
N LEU A 160 -14.25 -3.59 15.11
CA LEU A 160 -13.45 -3.10 16.23
C LEU A 160 -13.81 -1.68 16.68
N TYR A 161 -14.01 -0.76 15.73
CA TYR A 161 -14.20 0.67 16.00
C TYR A 161 -15.62 1.18 15.72
N GLY A 162 -16.48 0.35 15.13
CA GLY A 162 -17.82 0.75 14.68
C GLY A 162 -17.82 1.48 13.33
N THR A 163 -19.00 1.76 12.79
CA THR A 163 -19.21 2.26 11.41
C THR A 163 -18.93 3.75 11.20
N SER A 164 -18.63 4.50 12.26
CA SER A 164 -18.51 5.97 12.23
C SER A 164 -17.18 6.48 12.78
N SER A 165 -16.14 5.64 12.77
CA SER A 165 -14.80 5.99 13.28
C SER A 165 -13.87 6.50 12.16
N ALA A 166 -13.00 7.46 12.50
CA ALA A 166 -11.92 7.93 11.61
C ALA A 166 -10.98 6.79 11.15
N GLU A 167 -10.85 5.71 11.93
CA GLU A 167 -10.04 4.53 11.59
C GLU A 167 -10.53 3.79 10.34
N LEU A 168 -11.77 4.03 9.92
CA LEU A 168 -12.31 3.45 8.68
C LEU A 168 -11.85 4.17 7.42
N VAL A 169 -11.33 5.40 7.53
CA VAL A 169 -10.91 6.18 6.36
C VAL A 169 -9.83 5.42 5.57
N ILE A 170 -8.80 4.90 6.23
CA ILE A 170 -7.70 4.19 5.57
C ILE A 170 -8.17 2.94 4.80
N PRO A 171 -8.96 2.01 5.38
CA PRO A 171 -9.54 0.91 4.63
C PRO A 171 -10.30 1.33 3.36
N TYR A 172 -11.13 2.38 3.43
CA TYR A 172 -11.82 2.89 2.25
C TYR A 172 -10.87 3.41 1.17
N LEU A 173 -9.78 4.09 1.56
CA LEU A 173 -8.77 4.56 0.63
C LEU A 173 -8.00 3.41 -0.06
N LEU A 174 -7.74 2.32 0.67
CA LEU A 174 -7.08 1.12 0.10
C LEU A 174 -7.98 0.43 -0.93
N ILE A 175 -9.27 0.31 -0.63
CA ILE A 175 -10.27 -0.24 -1.55
C ILE A 175 -10.37 0.62 -2.81
N ALA A 176 -10.45 1.95 -2.64
CA ALA A 176 -10.49 2.88 -3.77
C ALA A 176 -9.25 2.75 -4.66
N GLU A 177 -8.04 2.69 -4.09
CA GLU A 177 -6.81 2.50 -4.86
C GLU A 177 -6.78 1.18 -5.63
N ALA A 178 -7.28 0.09 -5.05
CA ALA A 178 -7.43 -1.17 -5.76
C ALA A 178 -8.35 -1.03 -6.98
N TYR A 179 -9.51 -0.39 -6.83
CA TYR A 179 -10.45 -0.14 -7.93
C TYR A 179 -9.88 0.78 -9.02
N ILE A 180 -9.10 1.80 -8.66
CA ILE A 180 -8.35 2.63 -9.63
C ILE A 180 -7.40 1.74 -10.45
N GLY A 181 -6.65 0.85 -9.79
CA GLY A 181 -5.75 -0.09 -10.46
C GLY A 181 -6.47 -1.09 -11.39
N LEU A 182 -7.69 -1.48 -11.02
CA LEU A 182 -8.59 -2.31 -11.84
C LEU A 182 -9.33 -1.54 -12.94
N LYS A 183 -9.14 -0.22 -13.03
CA LYS A 183 -9.84 0.70 -13.96
C LYS A 183 -11.36 0.79 -13.76
N GLN A 184 -11.83 0.44 -12.56
CA GLN A 184 -13.21 0.53 -12.12
C GLN A 184 -13.40 1.87 -11.38
N LEU A 185 -13.48 2.96 -12.16
CA LEU A 185 -13.39 4.32 -11.62
C LEU A 185 -14.65 4.75 -10.85
N GLU A 186 -15.83 4.23 -11.21
CA GLU A 186 -17.10 4.56 -10.56
C GLU A 186 -17.18 3.98 -9.14
N GLU A 187 -16.73 2.73 -8.98
CA GLU A 187 -16.63 2.06 -7.70
C GLU A 187 -15.59 2.77 -6.82
N SER A 188 -14.44 3.13 -7.37
CA SER A 188 -13.44 3.91 -6.65
C SER A 188 -14.01 5.23 -6.15
N GLU A 189 -14.75 5.95 -6.98
CA GLU A 189 -15.35 7.24 -6.61
C GLU A 189 -16.35 7.08 -5.46
N SER A 190 -17.15 6.02 -5.50
CA SER A 190 -18.11 5.69 -4.43
C SER A 190 -17.44 5.43 -3.08
N TYR A 191 -16.29 4.73 -3.07
CA TYR A 191 -15.54 4.48 -1.84
C TYR A 191 -14.76 5.71 -1.35
N LEU A 192 -14.26 6.57 -2.26
CA LEU A 192 -13.66 7.84 -1.88
C LEU A 192 -14.69 8.81 -1.29
N ALA A 193 -15.90 8.85 -1.83
CA ALA A 193 -17.00 9.64 -1.24
C ALA A 193 -17.31 9.18 0.18
N GLN A 194 -17.30 7.86 0.45
CA GLN A 194 -17.46 7.31 1.80
C GLN A 194 -16.31 7.71 2.74
N ALA A 195 -15.07 7.66 2.26
CA ALA A 195 -13.90 8.10 3.03
C ALA A 195 -14.00 9.59 3.40
N GLN A 196 -14.39 10.44 2.45
CA GLN A 196 -14.58 11.88 2.67
C GLN A 196 -15.73 12.17 3.63
N TRP A 197 -16.83 11.41 3.54
CA TRP A 197 -17.97 11.54 4.44
C TRP A 197 -17.62 11.22 5.89
N ILE A 198 -16.83 10.14 6.10
CA ILE A 198 -16.36 9.80 7.45
C ILE A 198 -15.41 10.87 7.95
N MET A 199 -14.43 11.28 7.14
CA MET A 199 -13.51 12.37 7.49
C MET A 199 -14.24 13.67 7.87
N PHE A 200 -15.34 14.01 7.17
CA PHE A 200 -16.18 15.16 7.50
C PHE A 200 -16.92 14.98 8.83
N LYS A 201 -17.45 13.79 9.12
CA LYS A 201 -18.10 13.50 10.40
C LYS A 201 -17.13 13.52 11.59
N THR A 202 -15.88 13.11 11.37
CA THR A 202 -14.84 12.99 12.40
C THR A 202 -13.74 14.02 12.20
N GLU A 203 -14.08 15.25 11.82
CA GLU A 203 -13.11 16.27 11.40
C GLU A 203 -12.04 16.56 12.45
N HIS A 204 -12.42 16.61 13.73
CA HIS A 204 -11.54 16.87 14.85
C HIS A 204 -10.55 15.73 15.17
N GLU A 205 -10.88 14.50 14.75
CA GLU A 205 -10.04 13.32 14.98
C GLU A 205 -9.07 13.06 13.83
N CYS A 206 -9.29 13.69 12.67
CA CYS A 206 -8.48 13.46 11.49
C CYS A 206 -7.13 14.18 11.61
N SER A 207 -6.04 13.41 11.59
CA SER A 207 -4.69 13.96 11.49
C SER A 207 -4.37 14.46 10.08
N ASP A 208 -3.34 15.29 9.95
CA ASP A 208 -2.87 15.74 8.64
C ASP A 208 -2.39 14.57 7.76
N ALA A 209 -1.92 13.47 8.35
CA ALA A 209 -1.59 12.26 7.62
C ALA A 209 -2.82 11.63 6.94
N ILE A 210 -3.96 11.58 7.63
CA ILE A 210 -5.23 11.09 7.07
C ILE A 210 -5.72 12.03 5.96
N ARG A 211 -5.69 13.36 6.20
CA ARG A 211 -6.07 14.36 5.19
C ARG A 211 -5.21 14.24 3.92
N SER A 212 -3.89 14.11 4.08
CA SER A 212 -2.95 13.86 3.00
C SER A 212 -3.30 12.59 2.21
N ALA A 213 -3.54 11.48 2.90
CA ALA A 213 -3.88 10.21 2.26
C ALA A 213 -5.17 10.30 1.41
N VAL A 214 -6.21 10.97 1.92
CA VAL A 214 -7.46 11.19 1.17
C VAL A 214 -7.20 12.01 -0.09
N GLN A 215 -6.51 13.15 0.04
CA GLN A 215 -6.20 14.04 -1.08
C GLN A 215 -5.34 13.36 -2.15
N ARG A 216 -4.40 12.51 -1.72
CA ARG A 216 -3.60 11.69 -2.65
C ARG A 216 -4.47 10.79 -3.51
N LYS A 217 -5.41 10.07 -2.90
CA LYS A 217 -6.29 9.13 -3.64
C LYS A 217 -7.29 9.86 -4.55
N LEU A 218 -7.78 11.02 -4.13
CA LEU A 218 -8.59 11.89 -5.00
C LEU A 218 -7.78 12.35 -6.22
N GLY A 219 -6.54 12.79 -6.02
CA GLY A 219 -5.64 13.17 -7.11
C GLY A 219 -5.38 12.03 -8.09
N LEU A 220 -5.19 10.80 -7.58
CA LEU A 220 -5.04 9.58 -8.40
C LEU A 220 -6.30 9.29 -9.23
N LEU A 221 -7.49 9.36 -8.64
CA LEU A 221 -8.75 9.13 -9.36
C LEU A 221 -8.97 10.18 -10.45
N LEU A 222 -8.78 11.46 -10.13
CA LEU A 222 -8.95 12.57 -11.07
C LEU A 222 -7.95 12.48 -12.22
N ALA A 223 -6.70 12.11 -11.94
CA ALA A 223 -5.71 11.85 -12.97
C ALA A 223 -6.12 10.68 -13.88
N ALA A 224 -6.68 9.60 -13.31
CA ALA A 224 -7.19 8.46 -14.08
C ALA A 224 -8.41 8.83 -14.95
N LYS A 225 -9.22 9.82 -14.54
CA LYS A 225 -10.32 10.40 -15.33
C LYS A 225 -9.84 11.41 -16.41
N GLY A 226 -8.57 11.82 -16.37
CA GLY A 226 -8.02 12.86 -17.26
C GLY A 226 -8.22 14.30 -16.78
N GLU A 227 -8.78 14.50 -15.58
CA GLU A 227 -9.00 15.81 -14.97
C GLU A 227 -7.73 16.33 -14.27
N TYR A 228 -6.66 16.52 -15.05
CA TYR A 228 -5.32 16.79 -14.54
C TYR A 228 -5.20 18.08 -13.71
N SER A 229 -5.98 19.11 -14.00
CA SER A 229 -5.95 20.36 -13.23
C SER A 229 -6.41 20.16 -11.79
N LEU A 230 -7.54 19.47 -11.61
CA LEU A 230 -8.08 19.17 -10.29
C LEU A 230 -7.20 18.14 -9.57
N ALA A 231 -6.64 17.19 -10.31
CA ALA A 231 -5.67 16.25 -9.76
C ALA A 231 -4.46 16.98 -9.14
N LEU A 232 -3.90 17.99 -9.82
CA LEU A 232 -2.78 18.77 -9.29
C LEU A 232 -3.16 19.60 -8.05
N GLU A 233 -4.39 20.11 -7.97
CA GLU A 233 -4.89 20.81 -6.78
C GLU A 233 -4.95 19.87 -5.57
N CYS A 234 -5.56 18.69 -5.74
CA CYS A 234 -5.59 17.64 -4.70
C CYS A 234 -4.18 17.20 -4.29
N LEU A 235 -3.28 16.96 -5.25
CA LEU A 235 -1.93 16.53 -4.96
C LEU A 235 -1.07 17.62 -4.30
N ALA A 236 -1.29 18.90 -4.61
CA ALA A 236 -0.66 20.00 -3.89
C ALA A 236 -1.10 20.04 -2.42
N GLN A 237 -2.38 19.80 -2.16
CA GLN A 237 -2.92 19.70 -0.80
C GLN A 237 -2.37 18.47 -0.06
N ASP A 238 -2.19 17.33 -0.74
CA ASP A 238 -1.50 16.16 -0.22
C ASP A 238 -0.06 16.49 0.22
N VAL A 239 0.72 17.14 -0.65
CA VAL A 239 2.10 17.56 -0.32
C VAL A 239 2.11 18.52 0.86
N TYR A 240 1.17 19.45 0.96
CA TYR A 240 1.05 20.36 2.09
C TYR A 240 0.81 19.59 3.40
N TYR A 241 -0.25 18.78 3.48
CA TYR A 241 -0.60 18.06 4.69
C TYR A 241 0.46 17.01 5.09
N SER A 242 1.04 16.30 4.12
CA SER A 242 2.15 15.37 4.41
C SER A 242 3.40 16.09 4.91
N SER A 243 3.67 17.30 4.41
CA SER A 243 4.77 18.13 4.93
C SER A 243 4.50 18.62 6.35
N CYS A 244 3.25 18.96 6.70
CA CYS A 244 2.86 19.29 8.07
C CYS A 244 3.00 18.09 9.02
N ALA A 245 2.61 16.89 8.57
CA ALA A 245 2.64 15.67 9.38
C ALA A 245 4.06 15.10 9.58
N PHE A 246 4.89 15.09 8.53
CA PHE A 246 6.16 14.35 8.52
C PHE A 246 7.38 15.19 8.14
N GLY A 247 7.19 16.37 7.55
CA GLY A 247 8.25 17.20 6.99
C GLY A 247 8.47 17.02 5.49
N ALA A 248 8.91 18.08 4.81
CA ALA A 248 8.99 18.16 3.34
C ALA A 248 10.06 17.27 2.66
N SER A 249 10.89 16.59 3.46
CA SER A 249 11.96 15.68 3.00
C SER A 249 11.72 14.24 3.47
N HIS A 250 10.51 13.92 3.93
CA HIS A 250 10.14 12.59 4.40
C HIS A 250 9.63 11.68 3.25
N ILE A 251 9.82 10.37 3.37
CA ILE A 251 9.39 9.39 2.34
C ILE A 251 7.87 9.46 2.07
N ARG A 252 7.06 9.73 3.10
CA ARG A 252 5.60 9.88 2.96
C ARG A 252 5.19 11.10 2.14
N THR A 253 5.99 12.17 2.15
CA THR A 253 5.80 13.35 1.30
C THR A 253 6.34 13.11 -0.11
N ALA A 254 7.39 12.29 -0.25
CA ALA A 254 7.91 11.88 -1.56
C ALA A 254 6.85 11.17 -2.42
N GLY A 255 5.93 10.42 -1.80
CA GLY A 255 4.78 9.83 -2.50
C GLY A 255 3.92 10.89 -3.22
N GLY A 256 3.66 12.04 -2.60
CA GLY A 256 2.91 13.15 -3.22
C GLY A 256 3.68 13.80 -4.37
N TYR A 257 4.98 14.06 -4.19
CA TYR A 257 5.84 14.57 -5.28
C TYR A 257 5.89 13.62 -6.48
N PHE A 258 5.94 12.32 -6.23
CA PHE A 258 5.92 11.30 -7.28
C PHE A 258 4.62 11.35 -8.08
N GLN A 259 3.45 11.39 -7.42
CA GLN A 259 2.17 11.48 -8.12
C GLN A 259 2.02 12.78 -8.91
N MET A 260 2.50 13.92 -8.38
CA MET A 260 2.51 15.18 -9.13
C MET A 260 3.38 15.09 -10.39
N ALA A 261 4.54 14.44 -10.29
CA ALA A 261 5.44 14.25 -11.43
C ALA A 261 4.79 13.43 -12.54
N GLU A 262 4.08 12.35 -12.17
CA GLU A 262 3.31 11.53 -13.11
C GLU A 262 2.23 12.38 -13.82
N VAL A 263 1.47 13.20 -13.08
CA VAL A 263 0.44 14.07 -13.69
C VAL A 263 1.05 15.12 -14.63
N TYR A 264 2.15 15.78 -14.24
CA TYR A 264 2.85 16.72 -15.12
C TYR A 264 3.40 16.04 -16.37
N TYR A 265 3.86 14.80 -16.24
CA TYR A 265 4.33 14.04 -17.38
C TYR A 265 3.20 13.63 -18.33
N SER A 266 2.05 13.19 -17.81
CA SER A 266 0.85 12.92 -18.62
C SER A 266 0.40 14.17 -19.36
N LEU A 267 0.38 15.33 -18.70
CA LEU A 267 0.09 16.62 -19.35
C LEU A 267 1.06 16.93 -20.50
N TYR A 268 2.35 16.66 -20.30
CA TYR A 268 3.36 16.86 -21.35
C TYR A 268 3.17 15.91 -22.54
N GLN A 269 2.78 14.65 -22.30
CA GLN A 269 2.47 13.69 -23.36
C GLN A 269 1.27 14.15 -24.20
N CYS A 270 0.19 14.58 -23.54
CA CYS A 270 -1.01 15.08 -24.23
C CYS A 270 -0.74 16.31 -25.12
N GLU A 271 0.26 17.14 -24.78
CA GLU A 271 0.65 18.31 -25.60
C GLU A 271 1.51 17.96 -26.81
N LYS A 272 2.15 16.78 -26.81
CA LYS A 272 2.99 16.31 -27.90
C LYS A 272 2.24 15.49 -28.95
N GLU A 273 1.11 14.88 -28.60
CA GLU A 273 0.24 14.21 -29.56
C GLU A 273 -0.48 15.27 -30.43
N PRO A 274 -0.34 15.27 -31.77
CA PRO A 274 -1.13 16.17 -32.61
C PRO A 274 -2.62 15.85 -32.45
N PRO A 275 -3.53 16.83 -32.56
CA PRO A 275 -4.95 16.54 -32.59
C PRO A 275 -5.23 15.67 -33.82
N ASN A 276 -5.54 14.39 -33.61
CA ASN A 276 -6.14 13.57 -34.65
C ASN A 276 -7.56 14.11 -34.88
N GLU A 277 -7.72 14.92 -35.92
CA GLU A 277 -9.01 15.32 -36.49
C GLU A 277 -9.68 14.10 -37.16
N GLU A 278 -10.04 13.09 -36.38
CA GLU A 278 -10.97 12.01 -36.73
C GLU A 278 -11.09 11.12 -35.48
N ASN A 279 -11.97 11.52 -34.55
CA ASN A 279 -12.71 10.68 -33.60
C ASN A 279 -13.38 11.58 -32.55
N THR A 280 -14.32 12.42 -32.99
CA THR A 280 -15.39 12.87 -32.11
C THR A 280 -16.25 11.65 -31.77
N ALA A 281 -16.14 11.23 -30.51
CA ALA A 281 -16.65 10.00 -29.90
C ALA A 281 -15.68 8.81 -29.95
N ALA A 282 -15.21 8.43 -28.75
CA ALA A 282 -14.38 7.27 -28.42
C ALA A 282 -12.88 7.39 -28.76
N ALA A 283 -12.06 7.80 -27.77
CA ALA A 283 -10.80 7.13 -27.43
C ALA A 283 -10.10 7.84 -26.26
N CYS A 284 -9.92 7.13 -25.14
CA CYS A 284 -8.83 7.42 -24.21
C CYS A 284 -7.51 7.14 -24.94
N PRO A 285 -6.56 8.10 -25.03
CA PRO A 285 -5.20 7.80 -25.41
C PRO A 285 -4.56 6.95 -24.31
N ARG A 286 -4.08 5.77 -24.69
CA ARG A 286 -3.31 4.84 -23.84
C ARG A 286 -1.99 5.49 -23.42
N GLY A 287 -2.01 6.24 -22.31
CA GLY A 287 -0.83 6.56 -21.51
C GLY A 287 -0.48 5.38 -20.60
N MET A 288 0.78 4.98 -20.60
CA MET A 288 1.28 3.76 -19.96
C MET A 288 1.14 3.77 -18.43
N ILE A 289 0.07 3.17 -17.91
CA ILE A 289 0.11 2.36 -16.69
C ILE A 289 0.18 0.92 -17.19
N ASN A 290 1.37 0.32 -17.19
CA ASN A 290 1.59 -0.91 -17.96
C ASN A 290 0.78 -2.11 -17.40
N PRO A 291 0.17 -2.91 -18.30
CA PRO A 291 -0.66 -4.07 -17.98
C PRO A 291 0.15 -5.35 -17.84
N SER A 292 -0.34 -6.30 -17.03
CA SER A 292 -0.04 -7.73 -17.19
C SER A 292 -1.31 -8.46 -17.56
N ALA A 293 -1.21 -9.32 -18.57
CA ALA A 293 -2.31 -9.98 -19.24
C ALA A 293 -3.14 -10.86 -18.31
N THR A 294 -4.46 -10.78 -18.40
CA THR A 294 -5.39 -11.86 -18.05
C THR A 294 -6.63 -11.79 -18.94
N GLN A 295 -7.13 -12.97 -19.28
CA GLN A 295 -8.18 -13.25 -20.25
C GLN A 295 -9.54 -12.72 -19.79
N GLN A 296 -10.32 -12.22 -20.75
CA GLN A 296 -11.73 -11.90 -20.59
C GLN A 296 -12.52 -13.17 -20.26
N ILE A 297 -13.35 -13.13 -19.22
CA ILE A 297 -14.42 -14.11 -19.00
C ILE A 297 -15.76 -13.40 -19.31
N PRO A 298 -16.66 -13.98 -20.12
CA PRO A 298 -17.97 -13.40 -20.43
C PRO A 298 -19.02 -13.68 -19.35
N GLY A 299 -19.93 -12.72 -19.15
CA GLY A 299 -21.21 -12.93 -18.47
C GLY A 299 -21.35 -12.21 -17.13
N PHE A 300 -21.65 -10.91 -17.16
CA PHE A 300 -22.10 -10.18 -15.97
C PHE A 300 -23.18 -9.16 -16.35
N ASP A 301 -24.35 -9.67 -16.75
CA ASP A 301 -25.55 -8.86 -16.85
C ASP A 301 -26.27 -8.76 -15.50
N SER A 302 -26.71 -7.53 -15.20
CA SER A 302 -27.72 -7.12 -14.21
C SER A 302 -27.35 -7.19 -12.71
N CYS A 303 -26.78 -6.10 -12.19
CA CYS A 303 -26.80 -5.78 -10.76
C CYS A 303 -27.96 -4.82 -10.45
N ARG A 304 -28.88 -5.25 -9.57
CA ARG A 304 -29.76 -4.34 -8.82
C ARG A 304 -28.98 -3.69 -7.66
N PRO A 305 -29.39 -2.50 -7.20
CA PRO A 305 -28.61 -1.61 -6.33
C PRO A 305 -28.62 -2.01 -4.85
N MET A 306 -27.64 -1.45 -4.13
CA MET A 306 -27.38 -1.55 -2.69
C MET A 306 -28.57 -1.14 -1.79
N PRO A 307 -28.65 -1.62 -0.53
CA PRO A 307 -29.69 -1.24 0.44
C PRO A 307 -29.60 0.24 0.87
N PRO A 308 -30.68 0.81 1.46
CA PRO A 308 -31.16 2.14 1.13
C PRO A 308 -30.34 3.29 1.71
N ALA A 309 -30.00 4.24 0.84
CA ALA A 309 -29.64 5.59 1.24
C ALA A 309 -30.83 6.26 1.96
N LEU A 310 -30.54 6.93 3.08
CA LEU A 310 -31.50 7.73 3.83
C LEU A 310 -32.05 8.86 2.93
N PRO A 311 -33.37 9.13 2.95
CA PRO A 311 -33.99 10.12 2.08
C PRO A 311 -33.67 11.55 2.57
N ILE A 312 -32.84 12.27 1.81
CA ILE A 312 -32.66 13.71 1.97
C ILE A 312 -33.88 14.40 1.35
N LYS A 313 -34.71 15.03 2.19
CA LYS A 313 -35.82 15.87 1.74
C LYS A 313 -35.26 17.06 0.94
N LYS A 314 -35.79 17.25 -0.27
CA LYS A 314 -35.55 18.44 -1.10
C LYS A 314 -36.06 19.67 -0.36
N HIS A 315 -35.22 20.70 -0.26
CA HIS A 315 -35.67 22.07 -0.04
C HIS A 315 -35.36 22.85 -1.32
N ASP A 316 -36.43 23.40 -1.91
CA ASP A 316 -36.38 24.30 -3.06
C ASP A 316 -35.78 25.65 -2.64
N SER A 317 -34.79 26.12 -3.38
CA SER A 317 -34.74 27.48 -3.94
C SER A 317 -33.47 27.64 -4.77
N CYS A 318 -33.69 28.18 -5.96
CA CYS A 318 -32.77 28.36 -7.07
C CYS A 318 -32.04 29.69 -6.92
N GLU A 319 -30.71 29.71 -7.01
CA GLU A 319 -29.95 30.78 -7.69
C GLU A 319 -28.71 30.16 -8.37
N ASP A 320 -28.43 30.66 -9.57
CA ASP A 320 -27.69 30.02 -10.65
C ASP A 320 -26.22 29.69 -10.36
N ILE A 321 -25.85 28.40 -10.54
CA ILE A 321 -24.47 27.96 -10.76
C ILE A 321 -24.48 26.97 -11.93
N SER A 322 -23.83 27.36 -13.02
CA SER A 322 -23.59 26.53 -14.20
C SER A 322 -22.94 25.19 -13.83
N LEU A 323 -23.65 24.10 -14.11
CA LEU A 323 -23.30 22.70 -13.86
C LEU A 323 -22.39 22.08 -14.93
N SER A 324 -21.33 21.38 -14.50
CA SER A 324 -21.01 19.98 -14.84
C SER A 324 -19.80 19.58 -14.00
N SER A 325 -19.86 18.68 -13.02
CA SER A 325 -20.06 17.24 -13.14
C SER A 325 -20.75 16.72 -11.88
N SER A 326 -21.64 15.74 -12.01
CA SER A 326 -22.35 15.05 -10.92
C SER A 326 -21.43 14.12 -10.12
N SER A 327 -20.26 14.61 -9.71
CA SER A 327 -19.34 13.84 -8.87
C SER A 327 -19.84 13.87 -7.43
N PRO A 328 -19.98 12.71 -6.76
CA PRO A 328 -20.33 12.65 -5.34
C PRO A 328 -19.17 13.08 -4.42
N LEU A 329 -18.01 13.45 -4.98
CA LEU A 329 -16.83 13.82 -4.21
C LEU A 329 -16.94 15.26 -3.71
N PHE A 330 -16.70 15.43 -2.41
CA PHE A 330 -16.63 16.74 -1.80
C PHE A 330 -15.25 17.35 -2.08
N LEU A 331 -15.12 18.11 -3.17
CA LEU A 331 -13.93 18.92 -3.40
C LEU A 331 -14.09 20.23 -2.63
N SER A 332 -13.32 20.40 -1.55
CA SER A 332 -13.31 21.64 -0.79
C SER A 332 -12.79 22.77 -1.68
N HIS A 333 -13.68 23.58 -2.25
CA HIS A 333 -13.34 24.79 -3.02
C HIS A 333 -12.82 25.95 -2.14
N ILE A 334 -12.40 25.66 -0.90
CA ILE A 334 -12.14 26.64 0.17
C ILE A 334 -10.94 27.57 -0.15
N TYR A 335 -10.14 27.27 -1.18
CA TYR A 335 -9.07 28.15 -1.64
C TYR A 335 -9.12 28.45 -3.15
N LYS A 336 -10.26 28.86 -3.70
CA LYS A 336 -10.32 29.54 -5.02
C LYS A 336 -9.89 31.01 -4.90
N LYS A 337 -8.73 31.30 -4.32
CA LYS A 337 -8.01 32.52 -4.71
C LYS A 337 -7.26 32.15 -5.99
N PRO A 338 -7.51 32.81 -7.14
CA PRO A 338 -6.78 32.52 -8.36
C PRO A 338 -5.29 32.60 -8.03
N SER A 339 -4.57 31.49 -8.27
CA SER A 339 -3.13 31.42 -8.08
C SER A 339 -2.50 32.64 -8.76
N VAL A 340 -1.83 33.48 -7.97
CA VAL A 340 -1.06 34.62 -8.49
C VAL A 340 0.16 34.13 -9.28
N LEU A 341 0.58 32.88 -9.05
CA LEU A 341 1.67 32.24 -9.78
C LEU A 341 1.19 31.75 -11.15
N LYS A 342 1.95 32.13 -12.18
CA LYS A 342 1.75 31.60 -13.53
C LYS A 342 2.00 30.09 -13.52
N LYS A 343 1.12 29.34 -14.18
CA LYS A 343 1.31 27.90 -14.38
C LYS A 343 2.62 27.66 -15.14
N PRO A 344 3.38 26.59 -14.82
CA PRO A 344 4.67 26.34 -15.42
C PRO A 344 4.53 26.05 -16.92
N ALA A 345 5.32 26.76 -17.74
CA ALA A 345 5.32 26.58 -19.19
C ALA A 345 5.97 25.25 -19.63
N LYS A 346 7.05 24.85 -18.95
CA LYS A 346 7.82 23.62 -19.25
C LYS A 346 7.46 22.50 -18.27
N LYS A 347 6.39 21.76 -18.57
CA LYS A 347 5.84 20.72 -17.70
C LYS A 347 6.77 19.52 -17.54
N ASP A 348 7.53 19.20 -18.57
CA ASP A 348 8.54 18.14 -18.58
C ASP A 348 9.66 18.39 -17.57
N ARG A 349 10.19 19.62 -17.51
CA ARG A 349 11.21 19.99 -16.53
C ARG A 349 10.69 19.92 -15.09
N VAL A 350 9.43 20.28 -14.87
CA VAL A 350 8.80 20.18 -13.55
C VAL A 350 8.71 18.70 -13.12
N ALA A 351 8.32 17.80 -14.03
CA ALA A 351 8.31 16.37 -13.77
C ALA A 351 9.74 15.85 -13.45
N ASP A 352 10.73 16.24 -14.24
CA ASP A 352 12.14 15.85 -14.04
C ASP A 352 12.68 16.32 -12.67
N ASP A 353 12.37 17.55 -12.25
CA ASP A 353 12.77 18.11 -10.95
C ASP A 353 12.07 17.38 -9.78
N LEU A 354 10.76 17.11 -9.92
CA LEU A 354 10.00 16.36 -8.92
C LEU A 354 10.53 14.94 -8.76
N TYR A 355 10.78 14.21 -9.86
CA TYR A 355 11.38 12.89 -9.80
C TYR A 355 12.77 12.91 -9.17
N SER A 356 13.59 13.91 -9.51
CA SER A 356 14.92 14.07 -8.90
C SER A 356 14.83 14.29 -7.39
N ARG A 357 13.84 15.07 -6.93
CA ARG A 357 13.55 15.27 -5.49
C ARG A 357 13.11 13.97 -4.80
N VAL A 358 12.23 13.20 -5.42
CA VAL A 358 11.76 11.90 -4.91
C VAL A 358 12.93 10.93 -4.74
N VAL A 359 13.77 10.80 -5.78
CA VAL A 359 14.98 9.97 -5.73
C VAL A 359 15.91 10.42 -4.61
N HIS A 360 16.11 11.73 -4.45
CA HIS A 360 16.98 12.24 -3.40
C HIS A 360 16.48 11.89 -1.98
N ILE A 361 15.18 12.01 -1.74
CA ILE A 361 14.56 11.67 -0.45
C ILE A 361 14.74 10.18 -0.15
N TRP A 362 14.38 9.31 -1.10
CA TRP A 362 14.52 7.86 -0.94
C TRP A 362 15.98 7.45 -0.73
N ALA A 363 16.89 7.97 -1.55
CA ALA A 363 18.29 7.59 -1.47
C ALA A 363 18.94 8.00 -0.13
N ASN A 364 18.58 9.17 0.42
CA ASN A 364 19.05 9.56 1.76
C ASN A 364 18.46 8.64 2.85
N HIS A 365 17.19 8.26 2.73
CA HIS A 365 16.53 7.36 3.68
C HIS A 365 17.14 5.96 3.66
N LEU A 366 17.34 5.39 2.47
CA LEU A 366 17.97 4.07 2.29
C LEU A 366 19.43 4.08 2.77
N PHE A 367 20.19 5.12 2.45
CA PHE A 367 21.56 5.27 2.95
C PHE A 367 21.61 5.37 4.47
N LEU A 368 20.69 6.09 5.09
CA LEU A 368 20.58 6.17 6.55
C LEU A 368 20.35 4.77 7.15
N ILE A 369 19.43 3.99 6.60
CA ILE A 369 19.16 2.61 7.07
C ILE A 369 20.42 1.75 6.96
N ILE A 370 21.07 1.72 5.79
CA ILE A 370 22.26 0.90 5.57
C ILE A 370 23.41 1.34 6.49
N SER A 371 23.67 2.65 6.60
CA SER A 371 24.73 3.18 7.47
C SER A 371 24.48 2.90 8.95
N THR A 372 23.21 2.90 9.40
CA THR A 372 22.88 2.48 10.77
C THR A 372 23.07 0.98 10.99
N LYS A 373 22.71 0.15 10.01
CA LYS A 373 22.87 -1.31 10.06
C LYS A 373 24.34 -1.74 10.01
N TYR A 374 25.19 -0.98 9.33
CA TYR A 374 26.61 -1.25 9.13
C TYR A 374 27.51 -0.19 9.78
N ARG A 375 27.13 0.34 10.94
CA ARG A 375 28.09 1.08 11.75
C ARG A 375 29.25 0.13 12.05
N ILE A 376 30.34 0.30 11.31
CA ILE A 376 31.65 -0.24 11.64
C ILE A 376 31.91 0.25 13.07
N PRO A 377 32.11 -0.64 14.06
CA PRO A 377 32.62 -0.21 15.34
C PRO A 377 34.00 0.38 15.07
N SER A 378 34.10 1.71 15.01
CA SER A 378 35.37 2.38 15.20
C SER A 378 35.71 2.18 16.66
N VAL A 379 36.35 1.06 16.99
CA VAL A 379 37.09 0.93 18.23
C VAL A 379 38.46 1.52 17.92
N PRO A 380 38.81 2.73 18.41
CA PRO A 380 40.22 3.10 18.49
C PRO A 380 40.88 2.04 19.38
N ALA A 381 42.00 1.48 18.93
CA ALA A 381 42.69 0.38 19.59
C ALA A 381 43.24 0.69 21.00
N GLU A 382 42.83 1.79 21.63
CA GLU A 382 43.24 2.22 22.96
C GLU A 382 42.07 2.92 23.65
N CYS A 383 41.27 2.21 24.45
CA CYS A 383 40.48 2.81 25.54
C CYS A 383 40.03 1.71 26.53
N GLY A 384 40.28 1.96 27.81
CA GLY A 384 40.20 1.01 28.92
C GLY A 384 38.79 0.58 29.37
N PRO A 385 38.72 -0.17 30.48
CA PRO A 385 37.50 -0.85 30.92
C PRO A 385 36.60 0.10 31.70
N GLU A 386 35.96 1.04 31.00
CA GLU A 386 34.86 1.83 31.57
C GLU A 386 33.96 2.27 30.41
N PHE A 387 33.14 1.34 29.91
CA PHE A 387 32.08 1.68 28.96
C PHE A 387 30.73 1.55 29.66
N ASP A 388 30.12 2.72 29.89
CA ASP A 388 28.70 2.88 30.15
C ASP A 388 27.88 2.03 29.19
N GLU A 389 26.84 1.38 29.71
CA GLU A 389 25.83 0.63 28.97
C GLU A 389 25.18 1.51 27.88
N LEU A 390 25.76 1.48 26.68
CA LEU A 390 25.12 1.97 25.47
C LEU A 390 23.86 1.11 25.25
N LYS A 391 22.69 1.69 25.54
CA LYS A 391 21.39 1.10 25.21
C LYS A 391 21.43 0.57 23.78
N PRO A 392 20.93 -0.66 23.51
CA PRO A 392 20.92 -1.22 22.16
C PRO A 392 20.18 -0.23 21.25
N VAL A 393 20.89 0.26 20.22
CA VAL A 393 20.30 1.10 19.19
C VAL A 393 19.24 0.23 18.51
N GLU A 394 17.96 0.62 18.60
CA GLU A 394 16.88 -0.04 17.86
C GLU A 394 17.27 -0.09 16.37
N GLU A 395 17.48 -1.30 15.85
CA GLU A 395 17.83 -1.53 14.45
C GLU A 395 16.68 -1.01 13.58
N LYS A 396 16.90 0.10 12.86
CA LYS A 396 15.94 0.62 11.88
C LYS A 396 15.97 -0.27 10.64
N GLU A 397 15.17 -1.32 10.63
CA GLU A 397 14.92 -2.12 9.42
C GLU A 397 13.98 -1.38 8.46
N LEU A 398 14.14 -1.61 7.16
CA LEU A 398 13.22 -1.08 6.15
C LEU A 398 11.91 -1.89 6.22
N ASP A 399 10.81 -1.22 6.57
CA ASP A 399 9.50 -1.85 6.63
C ASP A 399 9.13 -2.47 5.25
N PRO A 400 8.56 -3.69 5.20
CA PRO A 400 8.22 -4.36 3.95
C PRO A 400 7.26 -3.55 3.06
N THR A 401 6.40 -2.72 3.65
CA THR A 401 5.49 -1.83 2.93
C THR A 401 6.28 -0.71 2.25
N ASP A 402 7.21 -0.10 2.99
CA ASP A 402 8.07 0.97 2.49
C ASP A 402 9.07 0.46 1.44
N ALA A 403 9.56 -0.78 1.59
CA ALA A 403 10.36 -1.47 0.58
C ALA A 403 9.58 -1.67 -0.73
N ALA A 404 8.30 -2.08 -0.65
CA ALA A 404 7.45 -2.24 -1.82
C ALA A 404 7.14 -0.88 -2.49
N GLU A 405 6.87 0.18 -1.70
CA GLU A 405 6.68 1.54 -2.21
C GLU A 405 7.94 2.05 -2.92
N ALA A 406 9.11 1.93 -2.29
CA ALA A 406 10.40 2.32 -2.85
C ALA A 406 10.68 1.58 -4.16
N LYS A 407 10.41 0.27 -4.20
CA LYS A 407 10.58 -0.55 -5.41
C LYS A 407 9.67 -0.07 -6.53
N LYS A 408 8.39 0.18 -6.26
CA LYS A 408 7.45 0.74 -7.25
C LYS A 408 7.93 2.10 -7.77
N VAL A 409 8.22 3.04 -6.86
CA VAL A 409 8.56 4.43 -7.18
C VAL A 409 9.90 4.51 -7.94
N LEU A 410 10.98 3.95 -7.41
CA LEU A 410 12.30 4.07 -8.02
C LEU A 410 12.38 3.34 -9.37
N THR A 411 11.72 2.18 -9.51
CA THR A 411 11.68 1.48 -10.80
C THR A 411 10.81 2.18 -11.83
N ALA A 412 9.71 2.84 -11.41
CA ALA A 412 8.90 3.69 -12.29
C ALA A 412 9.72 4.89 -12.80
N ILE A 413 10.44 5.58 -11.93
CA ILE A 413 11.33 6.69 -12.30
C ILE A 413 12.44 6.21 -13.25
N ASN A 414 13.01 5.03 -13.02
CA ASN A 414 14.02 4.47 -13.90
C ASN A 414 13.47 4.16 -15.30
N LYS A 415 12.27 3.58 -15.39
CA LYS A 415 11.57 3.35 -16.67
C LYS A 415 11.27 4.67 -17.38
N TYR A 416 10.76 5.67 -16.64
CA TYR A 416 10.50 7.01 -17.15
C TYR A 416 11.76 7.63 -17.78
N ARG A 417 12.90 7.61 -17.06
CA ARG A 417 14.16 8.18 -17.56
C ARG A 417 14.71 7.41 -18.76
N ALA A 418 14.61 6.08 -18.76
CA ALA A 418 14.99 5.27 -19.91
C ALA A 418 14.15 5.62 -21.14
N HIS A 419 12.84 5.77 -20.98
CA HIS A 419 11.94 6.18 -22.05
C HIS A 419 12.31 7.59 -22.55
N ARG A 420 12.41 8.60 -21.67
CA ARG A 420 12.81 9.96 -22.06
C ARG A 420 14.14 10.01 -22.82
N ALA A 421 15.15 9.25 -22.39
CA ALA A 421 16.45 9.20 -23.07
C ALA A 421 16.33 8.71 -24.52
N THR A 422 15.45 7.74 -24.79
CA THR A 422 15.22 7.26 -26.17
C THR A 422 14.50 8.29 -27.04
N TRP A 423 13.58 9.07 -26.46
CA TRP A 423 12.76 10.05 -27.19
C TRP A 423 13.49 11.35 -27.46
N ASP A 424 14.20 11.89 -26.46
CA ASP A 424 14.80 13.22 -26.57
C ASP A 424 16.17 13.17 -27.29
N ARG A 425 16.73 11.97 -27.54
CA ARG A 425 18.08 11.75 -28.11
C ARG A 425 19.18 12.59 -27.43
N VAL A 426 18.93 13.03 -26.21
CA VAL A 426 19.82 13.86 -25.39
C VAL A 426 20.06 13.10 -24.09
N GLU A 427 21.32 12.75 -23.84
CA GLU A 427 21.73 12.28 -22.51
C GLU A 427 21.45 13.41 -21.51
N PHE A 428 20.73 13.10 -20.43
CA PHE A 428 20.34 14.07 -19.39
C PHE A 428 21.57 14.61 -18.64
N ASN A 429 22.27 15.56 -19.25
CA ASN A 429 23.37 16.29 -18.62
C ASN A 429 22.84 17.64 -18.15
N ASN A 430 22.10 17.67 -17.04
CA ASN A 430 21.75 18.93 -16.40
C ASN A 430 21.84 18.76 -14.89
N SER A 431 23.06 18.89 -14.36
CA SER A 431 23.23 19.24 -12.96
C SER A 431 23.48 20.75 -12.90
N THR A 432 22.54 21.48 -12.31
CA THR A 432 22.82 22.81 -11.78
C THR A 432 23.96 22.68 -10.77
N ALA A 433 24.95 23.58 -10.85
CA ALA A 433 26.20 23.50 -10.10
C ALA A 433 26.01 23.02 -8.66
N GLY A 434 26.59 21.86 -8.32
CA GLY A 434 26.60 21.29 -6.98
C GLY A 434 25.55 20.21 -6.66
N ARG A 435 24.58 19.92 -7.55
CA ARG A 435 23.66 18.77 -7.36
C ARG A 435 24.25 17.47 -7.93
N PRO A 436 24.08 16.33 -7.23
CA PRO A 436 24.52 15.03 -7.74
C PRO A 436 23.76 14.67 -9.02
N ASP A 437 24.46 14.05 -9.98
CA ASP A 437 23.86 13.63 -11.25
C ASP A 437 22.57 12.81 -11.00
N PRO A 438 21.41 13.21 -11.54
CA PRO A 438 20.14 12.57 -11.24
C PRO A 438 20.07 11.09 -11.63
N ARG A 439 20.80 10.69 -12.68
CA ARG A 439 20.85 9.29 -13.13
C ARG A 439 21.71 8.46 -12.18
N ALA A 440 22.92 8.92 -11.87
CA ALA A 440 23.80 8.27 -10.89
C ALA A 440 23.13 8.14 -9.53
N ARG A 441 22.46 9.20 -9.04
CA ARG A 441 21.72 9.18 -7.77
C ARG A 441 20.63 8.10 -7.77
N LEU A 442 19.88 7.96 -8.87
CA LEU A 442 18.82 6.97 -9.01
C LEU A 442 19.37 5.53 -9.00
N LEU A 443 20.41 5.28 -9.79
CA LEU A 443 21.04 3.95 -9.85
C LEU A 443 21.61 3.54 -8.49
N LEU A 444 22.23 4.49 -7.79
CA LEU A 444 22.72 4.27 -6.43
C LEU A 444 21.58 3.95 -5.45
N ALA A 445 20.46 4.69 -5.54
CA ALA A 445 19.27 4.42 -4.72
C ALA A 445 18.69 3.03 -4.98
N LEU A 446 18.63 2.60 -6.26
CA LEU A 446 18.20 1.26 -6.63
C LEU A 446 19.14 0.18 -6.10
N SER A 447 20.46 0.39 -6.20
CA SER A 447 21.46 -0.50 -5.60
C SER A 447 21.22 -0.68 -4.10
N MET A 448 21.07 0.41 -3.36
CA MET A 448 20.78 0.39 -1.92
C MET A 448 19.49 -0.36 -1.60
N LEU A 449 18.43 -0.12 -2.37
CA LEU A 449 17.14 -0.76 -2.18
C LEU A 449 17.20 -2.27 -2.42
N PHE A 450 17.75 -2.71 -3.55
CA PHE A 450 17.84 -4.14 -3.87
C PHE A 450 18.80 -4.86 -2.92
N TRP A 451 19.79 -4.17 -2.38
CA TRP A 451 20.63 -4.68 -1.32
C TRP A 451 19.83 -4.93 -0.03
N LEU A 452 18.97 -3.97 0.37
CA LEU A 452 18.10 -4.11 1.55
C LEU A 452 17.02 -5.19 1.41
N ILE A 453 16.57 -5.50 0.19
CA ILE A 453 15.57 -6.55 -0.10
C ILE A 453 16.24 -7.91 -0.38
N ASP A 454 17.54 -8.07 -0.09
CA ASP A 454 18.32 -9.30 -0.32
C ASP A 454 18.38 -9.78 -1.79
N GLU A 455 18.12 -8.91 -2.76
CA GLU A 455 18.28 -9.17 -4.20
C GLU A 455 19.72 -8.81 -4.68
N GLN A 456 20.73 -9.49 -4.14
CA GLN A 456 22.16 -9.14 -4.26
C GLN A 456 22.68 -8.98 -5.70
N LEU A 457 22.20 -9.79 -6.65
CA LEU A 457 22.63 -9.71 -8.05
C LEU A 457 22.19 -8.39 -8.70
N LYS A 458 20.94 -7.98 -8.48
CA LYS A 458 20.43 -6.71 -9.00
C LYS A 458 21.09 -5.53 -8.31
N ALA A 459 21.33 -5.64 -7.01
CA ALA A 459 22.04 -4.60 -6.25
C ALA A 459 23.41 -4.31 -6.87
N ARG A 460 24.20 -5.34 -7.15
CA ARG A 460 25.52 -5.20 -7.80
C ARG A 460 25.42 -4.64 -9.22
N GLN A 461 24.47 -5.11 -10.02
CA GLN A 461 24.26 -4.58 -11.37
C GLN A 461 24.00 -3.06 -11.36
N TYR A 462 23.09 -2.60 -10.50
CA TYR A 462 22.80 -1.17 -10.38
C TYR A 462 23.97 -0.37 -9.81
N TYR A 463 24.79 -0.98 -8.95
CA TYR A 463 26.02 -0.37 -8.44
C TYR A 463 27.04 -0.14 -9.56
N ASP A 464 27.31 -1.15 -10.38
CA ASP A 464 28.25 -1.06 -11.51
C ASP A 464 27.79 0.02 -12.51
N ASP A 465 26.50 0.04 -12.83
CA ASP A 465 25.89 1.08 -13.68
C ASP A 465 26.03 2.48 -13.05
N ALA A 466 25.91 2.60 -11.72
CA ALA A 466 26.09 3.87 -11.01
C ALA A 466 27.55 4.37 -11.08
N VAL A 467 28.53 3.48 -10.94
CA VAL A 467 29.96 3.82 -11.07
C VAL A 467 30.26 4.38 -12.46
N VAL A 468 29.74 3.73 -13.51
CA VAL A 468 29.89 4.20 -14.90
C VAL A 468 29.22 5.57 -15.09
N ALA A 469 28.04 5.78 -14.49
CA ALA A 469 27.34 7.06 -14.58
C ALA A 469 28.10 8.19 -13.86
N VAL A 470 28.65 7.95 -12.68
CA VAL A 470 29.43 8.95 -11.93
C VAL A 470 30.72 9.32 -12.66
N ALA A 471 31.39 8.36 -13.32
CA ALA A 471 32.59 8.64 -14.10
C ALA A 471 32.36 9.63 -15.27
N LYS A 472 31.13 9.68 -15.79
CA LYS A 472 30.72 10.60 -16.87
C LYS A 472 30.19 11.94 -16.36
N ALA A 473 29.87 12.04 -15.07
CA ALA A 473 29.25 13.21 -14.46
C ALA A 473 30.28 14.16 -13.82
N GLU A 474 29.82 15.36 -13.45
CA GLU A 474 30.61 16.28 -12.61
C GLU A 474 30.88 15.66 -11.23
N LYS A 475 32.09 15.92 -10.70
CA LYS A 475 32.52 15.37 -9.42
C LYS A 475 31.63 15.87 -8.28
N SER A 476 30.91 14.96 -7.64
CA SER A 476 30.16 15.22 -6.41
C SER A 476 30.77 14.47 -5.24
N THR A 477 31.23 15.20 -4.21
CA THR A 477 31.83 14.62 -3.00
C THR A 477 30.87 13.67 -2.28
N LYS A 478 29.58 14.03 -2.20
CA LYS A 478 28.55 13.20 -1.54
C LYS A 478 28.33 11.87 -2.28
N LEU A 479 28.19 11.89 -3.60
CA LEU A 479 28.00 10.65 -4.38
C LEU A 479 29.21 9.73 -4.25
N GLN A 480 30.42 10.29 -4.28
CA GLN A 480 31.65 9.51 -4.16
C GLN A 480 31.74 8.79 -2.80
N LEU A 481 31.43 9.49 -1.71
CA LEU A 481 31.41 8.90 -0.37
C LEU A 481 30.41 7.75 -0.24
N GLU A 482 29.21 7.91 -0.80
CA GLU A 482 28.19 6.86 -0.77
C GLU A 482 28.58 5.65 -1.66
N LEU A 483 29.25 5.89 -2.79
CA LEU A 483 29.79 4.83 -3.66
C LEU A 483 30.91 4.05 -3.00
N ASP A 484 31.86 4.74 -2.36
CA ASP A 484 32.99 4.12 -1.67
C ASP A 484 32.49 3.28 -0.48
N PHE A 485 31.47 3.78 0.24
CA PHE A 485 30.81 3.04 1.31
C PHE A 485 30.16 1.75 0.80
N LEU A 486 29.38 1.82 -0.30
CA LEU A 486 28.76 0.63 -0.88
C LEU A 486 29.78 -0.35 -1.46
N LYS A 487 30.91 0.14 -1.98
CA LYS A 487 32.02 -0.71 -2.42
C LYS A 487 32.50 -1.61 -1.28
N ALA A 488 32.82 -1.00 -0.14
CA ALA A 488 33.26 -1.71 1.05
C ALA A 488 32.20 -2.72 1.54
N LEU A 489 30.92 -2.36 1.45
CA LEU A 489 29.81 -3.24 1.79
C LEU A 489 29.76 -4.50 0.91
N PHE A 490 29.90 -4.37 -0.41
CA PHE A 490 29.88 -5.50 -1.33
C PHE A 490 31.13 -6.38 -1.27
N GLU A 491 32.28 -5.81 -0.91
CA GLU A 491 33.54 -6.55 -0.70
C GLU A 491 33.47 -7.42 0.57
N GLN A 492 32.83 -6.94 1.64
CA GLN A 492 32.65 -7.70 2.89
C GLN A 492 31.59 -8.82 2.79
N GLN A 493 30.64 -8.71 1.85
CA GLN A 493 29.60 -9.71 1.61
C GLN A 493 29.59 -10.17 0.15
N PRO A 494 30.44 -11.16 -0.21
CA PRO A 494 30.37 -11.79 -1.52
C PRO A 494 28.96 -12.38 -1.77
N PRO A 495 28.51 -12.44 -3.02
CA PRO A 495 27.15 -12.81 -3.32
C PRO A 495 26.93 -14.24 -2.84
N LYS A 496 25.89 -14.47 -2.04
CA LYS A 496 25.46 -15.82 -1.68
C LYS A 496 24.92 -16.47 -2.96
N ILE A 497 25.79 -17.16 -3.69
CA ILE A 497 25.40 -18.02 -4.80
C ILE A 497 24.54 -19.12 -4.17
N LYS A 498 23.21 -18.99 -4.27
CA LYS A 498 22.33 -20.11 -3.92
C LYS A 498 22.62 -21.24 -4.93
N PRO A 499 22.89 -22.47 -4.47
CA PRO A 499 23.10 -23.61 -5.35
C PRO A 499 21.87 -23.91 -6.21
#